data_AF-A0A831YCN7-F1
#
_entry.id   AF-A0A831YCN7-F1
#
_cell.length_a   1.000
_cell.length_b   1.000
_cell.length_c   1.000
_cell.angle_alpha   90.00
_cell.angle_beta   90.00
_cell.angle_gamma   90.00
#
_symmetry.space_group_name_H-M   'P 1'
#
loop_
_entity.id
_entity.type
_entity.pdbx_description
1 polymer ?
#
loop_
_entity_poly.entity_id
_entity_poly.type
_entity_poly.pdbx_seq_one_letter_code
_entity_poly.pdbx_strand_id
1 'polypeptide(L)'
;MLKKVLIFHFFILVLRVLYVLFRDIDLSPEEAQYWLWSKFLDLSYYSKPPLIAYLNFLSTSILGDTEIGVRINAIILGFFIAIITYVFSKELFK
;
A
#
# COMPACT_ATOMS: atom_id res chain seq x y z
N MET A 1 21.02 0.13 15.08
CA MET A 1 19.97 -0.87 14.79
C MET A 1 18.92 -0.34 13.81
N LEU A 2 18.36 0.88 14.01
CA LEU A 2 17.40 1.50 13.09
C LEU A 2 17.84 1.52 11.61
N LYS A 3 19.09 1.92 11.31
CA LYS A 3 19.62 1.92 9.92
C LYS A 3 19.52 0.55 9.25
N LYS A 4 19.78 -0.55 9.98
CA LYS A 4 19.68 -1.91 9.45
C LYS A 4 18.22 -2.28 9.12
N VAL A 5 17.30 -1.91 10.01
CA VAL A 5 15.85 -2.11 9.81
C VAL A 5 15.35 -1.34 8.59
N LEU A 6 15.78 -0.09 8.43
CA LEU A 6 15.44 0.74 7.26
C LEU A 6 15.94 0.10 5.95
N ILE A 7 17.21 -0.29 5.89
CA ILE A 7 17.79 -0.92 4.71
C ILE A 7 17.05 -2.21 4.36
N PHE A 8 16.79 -3.06 5.36
CA PHE A 8 16.07 -4.31 5.14
C PHE A 8 14.66 -4.09 4.60
N HIS A 9 13.86 -3.22 5.22
CA HIS A 9 12.49 -2.97 4.75
C HIS A 9 12.46 -2.21 3.43
N PHE A 10 13.45 -1.36 3.14
CA PHE A 10 13.57 -0.72 1.84
C PHE A 10 13.85 -1.76 0.75
N PHE A 11 14.72 -2.73 1.03
CA PHE A 11 14.95 -3.86 0.13
C PHE A 11 13.66 -4.66 -0.12
N ILE A 12 12.88 -4.96 0.93
CA ILE A 12 11.57 -5.63 0.77
C ILE A 12 10.58 -4.78 -0.05
N LEU A 13 10.55 -3.46 0.16
CA LEU A 13 9.71 -2.55 -0.62
C LEU A 13 10.05 -2.65 -2.11
N VAL A 14 11.34 -2.59 -2.46
CA VAL A 14 11.80 -2.72 -3.85
C VAL A 14 11.40 -4.07 -4.43
N LEU A 15 11.61 -5.17 -3.70
CA LEU A 15 11.19 -6.50 -4.17
C LEU A 15 9.68 -6.59 -4.42
N ARG A 16 8.84 -5.97 -3.58
CA ARG A 16 7.39 -5.95 -3.77
C ARG A 16 6.97 -5.15 -5.00
N VAL A 17 7.63 -4.02 -5.28
CA VAL A 17 7.38 -3.24 -6.50
C VAL A 17 7.77 -4.04 -7.73
N LEU A 18 8.97 -4.64 -7.74
CA LEU A 18 9.42 -5.48 -8.86
C LEU A 18 8.51 -6.68 -9.06
N TYR A 19 8.03 -7.31 -7.97
CA TYR A 19 7.08 -8.40 -8.06
C TYR A 19 5.81 -8.00 -8.83
N VAL A 20 5.21 -6.85 -8.51
CA VAL A 20 4.01 -6.37 -9.21
C VAL A 20 4.32 -5.98 -10.66
N LEU A 21 5.47 -5.39 -10.95
CA LEU A 21 5.83 -4.96 -12.31
C LEU A 21 6.16 -6.12 -13.26
N PHE A 22 6.69 -7.23 -12.75
CA PHE A 22 7.14 -8.36 -13.58
C PHE A 22 6.19 -9.56 -13.59
N ARG A 23 5.20 -9.59 -12.69
CA ARG A 23 4.16 -10.63 -12.68
C ARG A 23 2.86 -10.05 -13.20
N ASP A 24 2.37 -10.65 -14.27
CA ASP A 24 1.04 -10.41 -14.79
C ASP A 24 0.02 -11.17 -13.92
N ILE A 25 -0.38 -10.54 -12.82
CA ILE A 25 -1.37 -11.07 -11.88
C ILE A 25 -2.43 -10.01 -11.69
N ASP A 26 -3.62 -10.31 -12.22
CA ASP A 26 -4.82 -9.50 -12.09
C ASP A 26 -5.12 -9.15 -10.62
N LEU A 27 -5.93 -8.11 -10.44
CA LEU A 27 -6.43 -7.73 -9.14
C LEU A 27 -7.27 -8.85 -8.53
N SER A 28 -7.12 -9.09 -7.22
CA SER A 28 -8.07 -9.91 -6.49
C SER A 28 -9.47 -9.28 -6.51
N PRO A 29 -10.54 -10.04 -6.26
CA PRO A 29 -11.90 -9.48 -6.18
C PRO A 29 -12.01 -8.29 -5.21
N GLU A 30 -11.32 -8.34 -4.06
CA GLU A 30 -11.28 -7.25 -3.09
C GLU A 30 -10.49 -6.04 -3.61
N GLU A 31 -9.34 -6.26 -4.24
CA GLU A 31 -8.56 -5.17 -4.85
C GLU A 31 -9.34 -4.46 -5.95
N ALA A 32 -10.01 -5.23 -6.81
CA ALA A 32 -10.86 -4.72 -7.88
C ALA A 32 -12.06 -3.95 -7.33
N GLN A 33 -12.67 -4.41 -6.23
CA GLN A 33 -13.75 -3.68 -5.55
C GLN A 33 -13.27 -2.32 -5.01
N TYR A 34 -12.11 -2.27 -4.35
CA TYR A 34 -11.57 -1.02 -3.82
C TYR A 34 -11.13 -0.07 -4.93
N TRP A 35 -10.64 -0.61 -6.05
CA TRP A 35 -10.38 0.16 -7.25
C TRP A 35 -11.68 0.73 -7.84
N LEU A 36 -12.76 -0.05 -7.94
CA LEU A 36 -14.05 0.44 -8.44
C LEU A 36 -14.60 1.58 -7.57
N TRP A 37 -14.51 1.46 -6.25
CA TRP A 37 -14.89 2.55 -5.33
C TRP A 37 -14.07 3.82 -5.56
N SER A 38 -12.81 3.71 -5.96
CA SER A 38 -11.99 4.88 -6.29
C SER A 38 -12.52 5.69 -7.48
N LYS A 39 -13.37 5.08 -8.32
CA LYS A 39 -14.04 5.76 -9.45
C LYS A 39 -15.27 6.56 -9.02
N PHE A 40 -15.79 6.29 -7.83
CA PHE A 40 -16.99 6.92 -7.28
C PHE A 40 -16.75 7.24 -5.80
N LEU A 41 -15.92 8.26 -5.56
CA LEU A 41 -15.52 8.63 -4.19
C LEU A 41 -16.72 9.01 -3.33
N ASP A 42 -16.88 8.32 -2.21
CA ASP A 42 -17.89 8.56 -1.20
C ASP A 42 -17.27 8.57 0.21
N LEU A 43 -17.95 9.19 1.17
CA LEU A 43 -17.51 9.28 2.58
C LEU A 43 -17.61 7.94 3.31
N SER A 44 -18.40 6.99 2.80
CA SER A 44 -18.44 5.62 3.29
C SER A 44 -18.82 4.65 2.16
N TYR A 45 -18.34 3.41 2.27
CA TYR A 45 -18.72 2.32 1.38
C TYR A 45 -19.40 1.22 2.18
N TYR A 46 -20.08 0.31 1.47
CA TYR A 46 -20.87 -0.76 2.05
C TYR A 46 -20.20 -1.48 3.24
N SER A 47 -18.88 -1.72 3.18
CA SER A 47 -18.15 -2.46 4.21
C SER A 47 -16.88 -1.80 4.73
N LYS A 48 -16.51 -0.60 4.25
CA LYS A 48 -15.21 0.04 4.55
C LYS A 48 -15.30 1.56 4.69
N PRO A 49 -14.41 2.16 5.52
CA PRO A 49 -14.19 3.60 5.54
C PRO A 49 -13.54 4.09 4.23
N PRO A 50 -13.55 5.41 3.98
CA PRO A 50 -13.27 5.94 2.64
C PRO A 50 -11.81 5.84 2.21
N LEU A 51 -10.89 5.82 3.16
CA LEU A 51 -9.45 6.04 2.93
C LEU A 51 -8.86 5.16 1.81
N ILE A 52 -9.24 3.90 1.72
CA ILE A 52 -8.69 2.97 0.71
C ILE A 52 -9.04 3.39 -0.72
N ALA A 53 -10.27 3.84 -0.95
CA ALA A 53 -10.71 4.31 -2.26
C ALA A 53 -10.04 5.63 -2.64
N TYR A 54 -9.84 6.54 -1.67
CA TYR A 54 -9.16 7.82 -1.89
C TYR A 54 -7.68 7.62 -2.23
N LEU A 55 -7.01 6.68 -1.54
CA LEU A 55 -5.63 6.31 -1.86
C LEU A 55 -5.53 5.69 -3.25
N ASN A 56 -6.43 4.78 -3.61
CA ASN A 56 -6.48 4.21 -4.95
C ASN A 56 -6.77 5.27 -6.01
N PHE A 57 -7.63 6.25 -5.73
CA PHE A 57 -7.91 7.35 -6.65
C PHE A 57 -6.65 8.19 -6.89
N LEU A 58 -5.95 8.57 -5.82
CA LEU A 58 -4.72 9.34 -5.92
C LEU A 58 -3.66 8.58 -6.72
N SER A 59 -3.40 7.32 -6.39
CA SER A 59 -2.34 6.54 -7.04
C SER A 59 -2.68 6.20 -8.49
N THR A 60 -3.92 5.82 -8.80
CA THR A 60 -4.33 5.53 -10.19
C THR A 60 -4.49 6.79 -11.04
N SER A 61 -4.74 7.96 -10.44
CA SER A 61 -4.71 9.24 -11.18
C SER A 61 -3.31 9.59 -11.71
N ILE A 62 -2.26 9.06 -11.08
CA ILE A 62 -0.85 9.31 -11.43
C ILE A 62 -0.28 8.17 -12.28
N LEU A 63 -0.56 6.92 -11.88
CA LEU A 63 0.03 5.70 -12.46
C LEU A 63 -0.89 4.98 -13.45
N GLY A 64 -2.07 5.55 -13.71
CA GLY A 64 -3.13 4.92 -14.50
C GLY A 64 -3.83 3.78 -13.77
N ASP A 65 -4.82 3.21 -14.44
CA ASP A 65 -5.55 2.03 -13.99
C ASP A 65 -4.72 0.77 -14.23
N THR A 66 -3.71 0.60 -13.38
CA THR A 66 -2.75 -0.50 -13.41
C THR A 66 -2.67 -1.19 -12.05
N GLU A 67 -2.18 -2.43 -12.02
CA GLU A 67 -2.00 -3.24 -10.81
C GLU A 67 -1.05 -2.52 -9.84
N ILE A 68 0.00 -1.89 -10.36
CA ILE A 68 0.91 -1.08 -9.54
C ILE A 68 0.21 0.17 -9.03
N GLY A 69 -0.65 0.81 -9.83
CA GLY A 69 -1.49 1.92 -9.41
C GLY A 69 -2.34 1.57 -8.19
N VAL A 70 -2.90 0.36 -8.12
CA VAL A 70 -3.71 -0.09 -6.98
C VAL A 70 -2.83 -0.55 -5.80
N ARG A 71 -1.79 -1.34 -6.06
CA ARG A 71 -1.00 -2.03 -5.02
C ARG A 71 0.07 -1.15 -4.36
N ILE A 72 0.48 -0.03 -4.97
CA ILE A 72 1.55 0.83 -4.46
C ILE A 72 1.25 1.37 -3.05
N ASN A 73 -0.02 1.66 -2.77
CA ASN A 73 -0.45 2.15 -1.46
C ASN A 73 -0.13 1.14 -0.34
N ALA A 74 -0.47 -0.14 -0.55
CA ALA A 74 -0.19 -1.21 0.40
C ALA A 74 1.31 -1.45 0.59
N ILE A 75 2.10 -1.33 -0.49
CA ILE A 75 3.55 -1.48 -0.46
C ILE A 75 4.20 -0.37 0.39
N ILE A 76 3.84 0.90 0.14
CA ILE A 76 4.40 2.06 0.84
C ILE A 76 3.96 2.08 2.31
N LEU A 77 2.66 1.88 2.58
CA LEU A 77 2.16 1.87 3.96
C LEU A 77 2.75 0.71 4.76
N GLY A 78 2.92 -0.46 4.16
CA GLY A 78 3.58 -1.60 4.81
C GLY A 78 5.02 -1.28 5.25
N PHE A 79 5.78 -0.55 4.44
CA PHE A 79 7.12 -0.09 4.80
C PHE A 79 7.11 0.86 5.99
N PHE A 80 6.23 1.86 6.00
CA PHE A 80 6.12 2.80 7.11
C PHE A 80 5.62 2.13 8.39
N ILE A 81 4.62 1.25 8.31
CA ILE A 81 4.12 0.50 9.47
C ILE A 81 5.26 -0.27 10.12
N ALA A 82 6.08 -1.00 9.35
CA ALA A 82 7.21 -1.73 9.90
C ALA A 82 8.21 -0.85 10.67
N ILE A 83 8.52 0.34 10.13
CA ILE A 83 9.43 1.30 10.77
C ILE A 83 8.81 1.86 12.05
N ILE A 84 7.54 2.28 11.98
CA ILE A 84 6.80 2.85 13.11
C ILE A 84 6.70 1.82 14.22
N THR A 85 6.37 0.56 13.91
CA THR A 85 6.33 -0.52 14.89
C THR A 85 7.68 -0.72 15.56
N TYR A 86 8.77 -0.76 14.78
CA TYR A 86 10.11 -0.89 15.36
C TYR A 86 10.48 0.26 16.30
N VAL A 87 10.19 1.51 15.89
CA VAL A 87 10.46 2.70 16.71
C VAL A 87 9.61 2.66 17.97
N PHE A 88 8.31 2.36 17.83
CA PHE A 88 7.38 2.22 18.95
C PHE A 88 7.83 1.18 19.96
N SER A 89 8.22 -0.03 19.51
CA SER A 89 8.77 -1.06 20.39
C SER A 89 10.04 -0.60 21.08
N LYS A 90 10.94 0.10 20.38
CA LYS A 90 12.16 0.64 20.99
C LYS A 90 11.85 1.65 22.09
N GLU A 91 10.84 2.51 21.91
CA GLU A 91 10.41 3.49 22.92
C GLU A 91 9.71 2.83 24.12
N LEU A 92 8.89 1.81 23.86
CA LEU A 92 8.13 1.10 24.91
C LEU A 92 9.02 0.28 25.85
N PHE A 93 10.09 -0.32 25.32
CA PHE A 93 11.00 -1.21 26.05
C PHE A 93 12.39 -0.59 26.27
N LYS A 94 12.48 0.75 26.31
CA LYS A 94 13.71 1.41 26.76
C LYS A 94 14.08 1.03 28.18
#